data_AF-A0A8T4X4W0-F1
#
_entry.id   AF-A0A8T4X4W0-F1
#
_cell.length_a   1.000
_cell.length_b   1.000
_cell.length_c   1.000
_cell.angle_alpha   90.00
_cell.angle_beta   90.00
_cell.angle_gamma   90.00
#
_symmetry.space_group_name_H-M   'P 1'
#
loop_
_entity.id
_entity.type
_entity.pdbx_description
1 polymer ?
#
loop_
_entity_poly.entity_id
_entity_poly.type
_entity_poly.pdbx_seq_one_letter_code
_entity_poly.pdbx_strand_id
1 'polypeptide(L)'
;MKNKILLPIVIGIGFALILLGASFSQPTVEPILRDPLEYTKLNLSYVESNSILKSSLASDGILMSSPLKFTGESISKYCTFYQDEQKQNSISYCTSTELKDSEGQFLGNIHMVGNMDSPNAVLGVIQTDPYLSNIDSLKITFQIMVKSLVCDCWEDQKPGDFGTVSEWIDAAKSHHLKAKQTTSSSEINGLGDKQLFLEITTNSEGYLWKLILSN
;
A
#
# COMPACT_ATOMS: atom_id res chain seq x y z
N MET A 1 16.94 -54.10 14.03
CA MET A 1 17.80 -53.54 12.96
C MET A 1 17.47 -54.24 11.65
N LYS A 2 17.09 -53.44 10.65
CA LYS A 2 17.22 -53.62 9.18
C LYS A 2 16.75 -54.94 8.54
N ASN A 3 15.47 -54.96 8.16
CA ASN A 3 15.01 -55.63 6.94
C ASN A 3 14.88 -54.57 5.83
N LYS A 4 15.58 -54.71 4.70
CA LYS A 4 15.09 -54.27 3.39
C LYS A 4 15.63 -55.20 2.30
N ILE A 5 14.66 -55.76 1.59
CA ILE A 5 14.72 -56.68 0.45
C ILE A 5 15.09 -55.88 -0.81
N LEU A 6 15.85 -56.50 -1.72
CA LEU A 6 16.08 -56.03 -3.09
C LEU A 6 15.64 -57.13 -4.07
N LEU A 7 14.90 -56.70 -5.09
CA LEU A 7 14.06 -57.41 -6.06
C LEU A 7 14.77 -58.47 -6.92
N PRO A 8 13.99 -59.32 -7.60
CA PRO A 8 14.30 -59.74 -8.96
C PRO A 8 13.30 -59.21 -10.02
N ILE A 9 13.90 -58.97 -11.18
CA ILE A 9 13.39 -58.47 -12.47
C ILE A 9 12.75 -59.60 -13.27
N VAL A 10 11.66 -59.35 -14.02
CA VAL A 10 11.30 -60.04 -15.30
C VAL A 10 10.42 -59.08 -16.13
N ILE A 11 10.94 -58.41 -17.16
CA ILE A 11 10.96 -58.75 -18.61
C ILE A 11 9.58 -58.83 -19.28
N GLY A 12 9.24 -57.75 -20.00
CA GLY A 12 8.92 -57.71 -21.44
C GLY A 12 7.73 -58.47 -22.01
N ILE A 13 6.91 -57.78 -22.82
CA ILE A 13 6.59 -58.07 -24.23
C ILE A 13 5.74 -56.91 -24.78
N GLY A 14 6.00 -56.51 -26.02
CA GLY A 14 5.41 -55.34 -26.67
C GLY A 14 4.23 -55.60 -27.61
N PHE A 15 3.81 -54.47 -28.21
CA PHE A 15 2.92 -54.24 -29.36
C PHE A 15 1.41 -54.45 -29.18
N ALA A 16 0.64 -53.36 -29.22
CA ALA A 16 0.02 -52.85 -30.45
C ALA A 16 -0.89 -51.63 -30.15
N LEU A 17 -0.92 -50.70 -31.11
CA LEU A 17 -1.73 -49.49 -31.15
C LEU A 17 -3.24 -49.78 -31.20
N ILE A 18 -4.03 -49.02 -30.43
CA ILE A 18 -5.34 -48.54 -30.89
C ILE A 18 -5.48 -47.07 -30.48
N LEU A 19 -5.27 -46.19 -31.46
CA LEU A 19 -5.77 -44.82 -31.45
C LEU A 19 -7.29 -44.88 -31.60
N LEU A 20 -8.03 -44.58 -30.53
CA LEU A 20 -9.43 -44.17 -30.60
C LEU A 20 -9.49 -42.73 -30.10
N GLY A 21 -9.47 -41.81 -31.06
CA GLY A 21 -9.68 -40.38 -30.82
C GLY A 21 -11.11 -40.15 -30.34
N ALA A 22 -11.24 -39.76 -29.08
CA ALA A 22 -12.36 -38.95 -28.64
C ALA A 22 -11.84 -37.51 -28.54
N SER A 23 -12.14 -36.70 -29.56
CA SER A 23 -11.93 -35.26 -29.53
C SER A 23 -12.88 -34.66 -28.50
N PHE A 24 -12.42 -34.51 -27.26
CA PHE A 24 -12.96 -33.50 -26.37
C PHE A 24 -12.24 -32.20 -26.71
N SER A 25 -12.90 -31.36 -27.52
CA SER A 25 -12.55 -29.97 -27.67
C SER A 25 -12.82 -29.27 -26.34
N GLN A 26 -11.84 -29.26 -25.43
CA GLN A 26 -11.80 -28.24 -24.39
C GLN A 26 -11.53 -26.91 -25.09
N PRO A 27 -12.28 -25.83 -24.78
CA PRO A 27 -11.83 -24.51 -25.18
C PRO A 27 -10.54 -24.27 -24.40
N THR A 28 -9.41 -24.34 -25.12
CA THR A 28 -8.17 -23.71 -24.70
C THR A 28 -8.46 -22.22 -24.64
N VAL A 29 -8.95 -21.77 -23.49
CA VAL A 29 -8.76 -20.39 -23.08
C VAL A 29 -7.25 -20.29 -22.87
N GLU A 30 -6.56 -19.77 -23.89
CA GLU A 30 -5.20 -19.28 -23.72
C GLU A 30 -5.19 -18.42 -22.45
N PRO A 31 -4.24 -18.63 -21.53
CA PRO A 31 -4.08 -17.66 -20.47
C PRO A 31 -3.85 -16.34 -21.19
N ILE A 32 -4.77 -15.39 -21.04
CA ILE A 32 -4.55 -14.02 -21.47
C ILE A 32 -3.26 -13.66 -20.75
N LEU A 33 -2.16 -13.60 -21.51
CA LEU A 33 -0.92 -13.03 -21.06
C LEU A 33 -1.29 -11.58 -20.83
N ARG A 34 -1.78 -11.26 -19.63
CA ARG A 34 -1.87 -9.90 -19.15
C ARG A 34 -0.44 -9.42 -19.33
N ASP A 35 -0.26 -8.40 -20.18
CA ASP A 35 0.97 -7.63 -20.19
C ASP A 35 1.39 -7.43 -18.73
N PRO A 36 2.69 -7.54 -18.40
CA PRO A 36 3.15 -7.26 -17.06
C PRO A 36 2.51 -5.93 -16.67
N LEU A 37 1.65 -5.95 -15.64
CA LEU A 37 1.06 -4.74 -15.10
C LEU A 37 2.25 -3.81 -14.89
N GLU A 38 2.34 -2.79 -15.73
CA GLU A 38 3.31 -1.73 -15.58
C GLU A 38 2.86 -1.06 -14.29
N TYR A 39 3.38 -1.53 -13.15
CA TYR A 39 2.98 -1.05 -11.83
C TYR A 39 3.14 0.45 -11.90
N THR A 40 2.01 1.15 -11.80
CA THR A 40 1.91 2.56 -12.11
C THR A 40 2.99 3.23 -11.28
N LYS A 41 4.02 3.72 -11.96
CA LYS A 41 5.00 4.58 -11.33
C LYS A 41 4.20 5.68 -10.63
N LEU A 42 4.71 6.28 -9.55
CA LEU A 42 4.15 7.50 -8.98
C LEU A 42 4.49 8.65 -9.97
N ASN A 43 4.06 8.49 -11.22
CA ASN A 43 4.15 9.37 -12.37
C ASN A 43 2.90 10.26 -12.42
N LEU A 44 1.94 10.06 -11.52
CA LEU A 44 0.79 10.93 -11.38
C LEU A 44 1.27 12.30 -10.91
N SER A 45 0.83 13.34 -11.60
CA SER A 45 1.01 14.72 -11.15
C SER A 45 0.30 14.95 -9.81
N TYR A 46 0.62 16.06 -9.14
CA TYR A 46 -0.13 16.50 -7.95
C TYR A 46 -1.63 16.65 -8.24
N VAL A 47 -2.00 17.12 -9.43
CA VAL A 47 -3.41 17.34 -9.80
C VAL A 47 -4.14 16.01 -9.93
N GLU A 48 -3.56 15.06 -10.66
CA GLU A 48 -4.15 13.72 -10.85
C GLU A 48 -4.26 12.97 -9.53
N SER A 49 -3.16 12.94 -8.75
CA SER A 49 -3.14 12.25 -7.45
C SER A 49 -4.20 12.81 -6.51
N ASN A 50 -4.29 14.14 -6.38
CA ASN A 50 -5.32 14.76 -5.53
C ASN A 50 -6.74 14.51 -6.04
N SER A 51 -6.94 14.52 -7.36
CA SER A 51 -8.26 14.27 -7.97
C SER A 51 -8.75 12.84 -7.72
N ILE A 52 -7.89 11.84 -7.97
CA ILE A 52 -8.20 10.43 -7.78
C ILE A 52 -8.43 10.12 -6.30
N LEU A 53 -7.57 10.62 -5.40
CA LEU A 53 -7.78 10.44 -3.97
C LEU A 53 -9.10 11.05 -3.52
N LYS A 54 -9.41 12.28 -3.93
CA LYS A 54 -10.63 12.97 -3.52
C LYS A 54 -11.89 12.23 -3.95
N SER A 55 -11.94 11.71 -5.18
CA SER A 55 -13.10 10.95 -5.66
C SER A 55 -13.22 9.57 -5.00
N SER A 56 -12.09 8.90 -4.79
CA SER A 56 -12.05 7.59 -4.14
C SER A 56 -12.48 7.68 -2.68
N LEU A 57 -11.89 8.61 -1.91
CA LEU A 57 -12.22 8.84 -0.50
C LEU A 57 -13.67 9.24 -0.29
N ALA A 58 -14.21 10.09 -1.17
CA ALA A 58 -15.61 10.51 -1.07
C ALA A 58 -16.60 9.36 -1.25
N SER A 59 -16.22 8.30 -1.99
CA SER A 59 -17.07 7.11 -2.17
C SER A 59 -17.23 6.30 -0.87
N ASP A 60 -16.29 6.47 0.06
CA ASP A 60 -16.29 5.82 1.38
C ASP A 60 -16.56 6.83 2.52
N GLY A 61 -17.16 7.99 2.20
CA GLY A 61 -17.61 8.97 3.20
C GLY A 61 -16.50 9.83 3.82
N ILE A 62 -15.28 9.81 3.26
CA ILE A 62 -14.17 10.67 3.69
C ILE A 62 -14.07 11.88 2.76
N LEU A 63 -14.21 13.06 3.33
CA LEU A 63 -14.15 14.33 2.62
C LEU A 63 -12.72 14.84 2.58
N MET A 64 -12.21 15.10 1.36
CA MET A 64 -10.89 15.67 1.14
C MET A 64 -11.00 17.11 0.62
N SER A 65 -10.31 18.04 1.27
CA SER A 65 -10.30 19.46 0.89
C SER A 65 -9.54 19.71 -0.41
N SER A 66 -9.61 20.95 -0.92
CA SER A 66 -8.72 21.38 -2.01
C SER A 66 -7.28 21.54 -1.48
N PRO A 67 -6.26 21.21 -2.28
CA PRO A 67 -4.87 21.25 -1.82
C PRO A 67 -4.39 22.67 -1.57
N LEU A 68 -3.86 22.90 -0.37
CA LEU A 68 -2.93 24.00 -0.09
C LEU A 68 -1.59 23.69 -0.75
N LYS A 69 -0.92 24.71 -1.27
CA LYS A 69 0.34 24.59 -2.03
C LYS A 69 1.43 25.39 -1.33
N PHE A 70 2.60 24.79 -1.18
CA PHE A 70 3.75 25.37 -0.48
C PHE A 70 5.01 25.31 -1.35
N THR A 71 5.75 26.41 -1.35
CA THR A 71 7.02 26.60 -2.07
C THR A 71 7.97 27.47 -1.25
N GLY A 72 9.27 27.37 -1.51
CA GLY A 72 10.29 28.21 -0.86
C GLY A 72 10.26 28.09 0.66
N GLU A 73 10.38 29.21 1.37
CA GLU A 73 10.47 29.25 2.85
C GLU A 73 9.25 28.65 3.57
N SER A 74 8.08 28.59 2.92
CA SER A 74 6.89 27.98 3.54
C SER A 74 7.00 26.47 3.74
N ILE A 75 7.89 25.78 3.00
CA ILE A 75 8.10 24.33 3.10
C ILE A 75 8.63 23.95 4.48
N SER A 76 9.59 24.70 5.03
CA SER A 76 10.19 24.39 6.35
C SER A 76 9.20 24.49 7.51
N LYS A 77 8.09 25.21 7.31
CA LYS A 77 7.05 25.39 8.31
C LYS A 77 5.95 24.32 8.22
N TYR A 78 5.59 23.90 7.01
CA TYR A 78 4.38 23.09 6.79
C TYR A 78 4.65 21.71 6.22
N CYS A 79 5.86 21.43 5.73
CA CYS A 79 6.19 20.21 5.00
C CYS A 79 7.52 19.58 5.45
N THR A 80 7.70 19.50 6.78
CA THR A 80 8.89 18.91 7.42
C THR A 80 8.58 17.50 7.90
N PHE A 81 8.86 16.50 7.05
CA PHE A 81 8.46 15.11 7.29
C PHE A 81 9.63 14.14 7.41
N TYR A 82 10.81 14.52 6.89
CA TYR A 82 12.00 13.68 6.96
C TYR A 82 12.96 14.20 8.04
N GLN A 83 13.51 13.27 8.83
CA GLN A 83 14.63 13.59 9.72
C GLN A 83 15.94 13.72 8.95
N ASP A 84 16.07 13.04 7.80
CA ASP A 84 17.21 13.18 6.91
C ASP A 84 17.19 14.56 6.24
N GLU A 85 18.18 15.39 6.55
CA GLU A 85 18.28 16.76 6.04
C GLU A 85 18.43 16.80 4.52
N GLN A 86 19.14 15.86 3.90
CA GLN A 86 19.32 15.86 2.45
C GLN A 86 17.99 15.55 1.74
N LYS A 87 17.25 14.56 2.24
CA LYS A 87 15.92 14.22 1.74
C LYS A 87 14.94 15.36 1.97
N GLN A 88 14.96 15.99 3.15
CA GLN A 88 14.11 17.14 3.45
C GLN A 88 14.43 18.34 2.54
N ASN A 89 15.71 18.64 2.31
CA ASN A 89 16.16 19.75 1.46
C ASN A 89 15.90 19.51 -0.04
N SER A 90 15.64 18.26 -0.46
CA SER A 90 15.25 17.96 -1.84
C SER A 90 13.80 18.37 -2.17
N ILE A 91 12.98 18.64 -1.16
CA ILE A 91 11.59 19.06 -1.33
C ILE A 91 11.55 20.54 -1.74
N SER A 92 11.10 20.81 -2.96
CA SER A 92 10.92 22.18 -3.48
C SER A 92 9.46 22.55 -3.74
N TYR A 93 8.56 21.57 -3.65
CA TYR A 93 7.12 21.77 -3.73
C TYR A 93 6.41 20.77 -2.82
N CYS A 94 5.31 21.22 -2.22
CA CYS A 94 4.49 20.41 -1.35
C CYS A 94 3.02 20.80 -1.46
N THR A 95 2.13 19.83 -1.36
CA THR A 95 0.70 20.08 -1.15
C THR A 95 0.21 19.46 0.14
N SER A 96 -0.78 20.08 0.78
CA SER A 96 -1.49 19.53 1.94
C SER A 96 -2.99 19.60 1.71
N THR A 97 -3.68 18.52 2.05
CA THR A 97 -5.14 18.42 2.01
C THR A 97 -5.64 17.95 3.36
N GLU A 98 -6.78 18.46 3.78
CA GLU A 98 -7.46 18.07 5.01
C GLU A 98 -8.43 16.93 4.72
N LEU A 99 -8.47 15.95 5.63
CA LEU A 99 -9.41 14.84 5.65
C LEU A 99 -10.40 15.02 6.77
N LYS A 100 -11.69 14.82 6.44
CA LYS A 100 -12.79 14.80 7.40
C LYS A 100 -13.66 13.58 7.18
N ASP A 101 -14.29 13.10 8.24
CA ASP A 101 -15.34 12.09 8.11
C ASP A 101 -16.66 12.70 7.61
N SER A 102 -17.69 11.86 7.49
CA SER A 102 -19.03 12.25 7.06
C SER A 102 -19.74 13.22 8.01
N GLU A 103 -19.29 13.30 9.27
CA GLU A 103 -19.81 14.23 10.28
C GLU A 103 -19.04 15.56 10.31
N GLY A 104 -17.99 15.67 9.48
CA GLY A 104 -17.14 16.84 9.39
C GLY A 104 -16.04 16.90 10.46
N GLN A 105 -15.83 15.84 11.24
CA GLN A 105 -14.74 15.77 12.20
C GLN A 105 -13.41 15.60 11.48
N PHE A 106 -12.39 16.29 11.97
CA PHE A 106 -11.04 16.23 11.41
C PHE A 106 -10.41 14.86 11.67
N LEU A 107 -9.89 14.23 10.62
CA LEU A 107 -9.19 12.95 10.70
C LEU A 107 -7.67 13.13 10.61
N GLY A 108 -7.23 14.06 9.75
CA GLY A 108 -5.82 14.21 9.43
C GLY A 108 -5.59 14.90 8.10
N ASN A 109 -4.43 14.64 7.51
CA ASN A 109 -4.01 15.25 6.26
C ASN A 109 -3.38 14.23 5.30
N ILE A 110 -3.49 14.51 4.00
CA ILE A 110 -2.61 13.93 3.00
C ILE A 110 -1.67 15.02 2.50
N HIS A 111 -0.39 14.74 2.61
CA HIS A 111 0.68 15.57 2.07
C HIS A 111 1.30 14.91 0.85
N MET A 112 1.68 15.71 -0.14
CA MET A 112 2.47 15.25 -1.27
C MET A 112 3.70 16.13 -1.33
N VAL A 113 4.89 15.53 -1.45
CA VAL A 113 6.17 16.25 -1.42
C VAL A 113 7.05 15.82 -2.58
N GLY A 114 7.77 16.76 -3.15
CA GLY A 114 8.68 16.51 -4.26
C GLY A 114 9.16 17.81 -4.90
N ASN A 115 9.24 17.81 -6.22
CA ASN A 115 9.55 18.98 -7.02
C ASN A 115 8.28 19.61 -7.63
N MET A 116 8.45 20.68 -8.40
CA MET A 116 7.35 21.41 -9.05
C MET A 116 6.58 20.57 -10.08
N ASP A 117 7.20 19.52 -10.62
CA ASP A 117 6.63 18.71 -11.69
C ASP A 117 5.79 17.55 -11.13
N SER A 118 6.29 16.86 -10.11
CA SER A 118 5.66 15.65 -9.57
C SER A 118 6.02 15.38 -8.10
N PRO A 119 5.14 14.69 -7.35
CA PRO A 119 5.47 14.21 -6.03
C PRO A 119 6.47 13.05 -6.10
N ASN A 120 7.47 13.07 -5.22
CA ASN A 120 8.36 11.94 -4.98
C ASN A 120 7.86 11.05 -3.84
N ALA A 121 7.01 11.60 -2.97
CA ALA A 121 6.32 10.85 -1.94
C ALA A 121 4.94 11.43 -1.61
N VAL A 122 4.07 10.55 -1.13
CA VAL A 122 2.74 10.89 -0.59
C VAL A 122 2.65 10.37 0.82
N LEU A 123 2.21 11.21 1.75
CA LEU A 123 2.15 10.93 3.18
C LEU A 123 0.71 11.09 3.68
N GLY A 124 0.13 10.03 4.21
CA GLY A 124 -1.13 10.08 4.94
C GLY A 124 -0.82 10.18 6.43
N VAL A 125 -1.26 11.27 7.06
CA VAL A 125 -0.97 11.57 8.47
C VAL A 125 -2.30 11.69 9.21
N ILE A 126 -2.62 10.72 10.05
CA ILE A 126 -3.92 10.60 10.72
C ILE A 126 -3.69 10.42 12.22
N GLN A 127 -4.39 11.20 13.03
CA GLN A 127 -4.38 11.07 14.48
C GLN A 127 -5.60 10.26 14.91
N THR A 128 -5.38 9.21 15.69
CA THR A 128 -6.45 8.45 16.34
C THR A 128 -6.41 8.70 17.85
N ASP A 129 -7.57 8.78 18.48
CA ASP A 129 -7.66 8.90 19.93
C ASP A 129 -7.13 7.65 20.66
N PRO A 130 -6.91 7.68 21.99
CA PRO A 130 -6.37 6.55 22.74
C PRO A 130 -7.24 5.28 22.70
N TYR A 131 -8.54 5.40 22.40
CA TYR A 131 -9.48 4.30 22.23
C TYR A 131 -9.59 3.83 20.77
N LEU A 132 -8.89 4.48 19.84
CA LEU A 132 -8.84 4.16 18.42
C LEU A 132 -10.23 4.21 17.77
N SER A 133 -11.10 5.16 18.17
CA SER A 133 -12.49 5.19 17.70
C SER A 133 -12.63 5.44 16.19
N ASN A 134 -11.67 6.13 15.59
CA ASN A 134 -11.59 6.44 14.16
C ASN A 134 -10.65 5.51 13.37
N ILE A 135 -10.31 4.33 13.90
CA ILE A 135 -9.39 3.39 13.23
C ILE A 135 -9.91 2.89 11.89
N ASP A 136 -11.23 2.77 11.72
CA ASP A 136 -11.83 2.33 10.46
C ASP A 136 -11.64 3.38 9.37
N SER A 137 -11.85 4.67 9.68
CA SER A 137 -11.56 5.78 8.77
C SER A 137 -10.10 5.84 8.37
N LEU A 138 -9.19 5.54 9.30
CA LEU A 138 -7.76 5.42 9.02
C LEU A 138 -7.49 4.29 8.01
N LYS A 139 -8.03 3.09 8.27
CA LYS A 139 -7.84 1.91 7.41
C LYS A 139 -8.35 2.15 6.01
N ILE A 140 -9.56 2.71 5.89
CA ILE A 140 -10.16 3.09 4.61
C ILE A 140 -9.25 4.08 3.88
N THR A 141 -8.81 5.15 4.56
CA THR A 141 -7.94 6.16 3.95
C THR A 141 -6.66 5.53 3.40
N PHE A 142 -5.95 4.76 4.22
CA PHE A 142 -4.68 4.15 3.84
C PHE A 142 -4.85 3.09 2.75
N GLN A 143 -5.92 2.30 2.79
CA GLN A 143 -6.26 1.36 1.73
C GLN A 143 -6.52 2.08 0.40
N ILE A 144 -7.28 3.18 0.42
CA ILE A 144 -7.52 4.00 -0.78
C ILE A 144 -6.22 4.63 -1.29
N MET A 145 -5.38 5.16 -0.41
CA MET A 145 -4.09 5.71 -0.80
C MET A 145 -3.23 4.68 -1.53
N VAL A 146 -3.11 3.47 -0.99
CA VAL A 146 -2.36 2.38 -1.62
C VAL A 146 -3.02 1.96 -2.94
N LYS A 147 -4.33 1.71 -2.93
CA LYS A 147 -5.08 1.26 -4.10
C LYS A 147 -4.98 2.24 -5.27
N SER A 148 -5.11 3.53 -4.98
CA SER A 148 -5.19 4.58 -5.99
C SER A 148 -3.84 5.06 -6.48
N LEU A 149 -2.78 4.96 -5.68
CA LEU A 149 -1.46 5.55 -6.00
C LEU A 149 -0.33 4.53 -6.17
N VAL A 150 -0.53 3.29 -5.73
CA VAL A 150 0.46 2.21 -5.82
C VAL A 150 -0.03 1.15 -6.80
N CYS A 151 -1.07 0.40 -6.42
CA CYS A 151 -1.75 -0.54 -7.30
C CYS A 151 -3.07 -1.03 -6.67
N ASP A 152 -4.00 -1.47 -7.50
CA ASP A 152 -5.19 -2.24 -7.10
C ASP A 152 -4.93 -3.76 -7.01
N CYS A 153 -3.65 -4.13 -6.84
CA CYS A 153 -3.13 -5.48 -6.93
C CYS A 153 -2.77 -6.11 -5.58
N TRP A 154 -3.07 -5.44 -4.46
CA TRP A 154 -2.63 -5.87 -3.14
C TRP A 154 -3.10 -7.30 -2.81
N GLU A 155 -4.37 -7.60 -3.06
CA GLU A 155 -4.98 -8.89 -2.76
C GLU A 155 -4.37 -10.05 -3.57
N ASP A 156 -3.85 -9.75 -4.77
CA ASP A 156 -3.17 -10.70 -5.65
C ASP A 156 -1.71 -10.91 -5.22
N GLN A 157 -1.00 -9.82 -4.91
CA GLN A 157 0.43 -9.86 -4.57
C GLN A 157 0.72 -10.24 -3.11
N LYS A 158 -0.21 -9.91 -2.20
CA LYS A 158 -0.14 -10.14 -0.75
C LYS A 158 1.22 -9.75 -0.15
N PRO A 159 1.67 -8.51 -0.37
CA PRO A 159 3.01 -8.11 0.02
C PRO A 159 3.15 -8.18 1.56
N GLY A 160 4.28 -8.74 2.02
CA GLY A 160 4.50 -8.99 3.45
C GLY A 160 3.57 -10.05 4.07
N ASP A 161 3.01 -10.94 3.24
CA ASP A 161 2.05 -11.98 3.62
C ASP A 161 0.71 -11.45 4.17
N PHE A 162 0.36 -10.19 3.87
CA PHE A 162 -0.93 -9.59 4.23
C PHE A 162 -1.92 -9.66 3.08
N GLY A 163 -3.11 -10.20 3.32
CA GLY A 163 -4.18 -10.28 2.34
C GLY A 163 -4.80 -8.92 1.99
N THR A 164 -4.76 -7.96 2.92
CA THR A 164 -5.25 -6.58 2.71
C THR A 164 -4.35 -5.56 3.41
N VAL A 165 -4.44 -4.29 2.97
CA VAL A 165 -3.79 -3.16 3.67
C VAL A 165 -4.30 -3.04 5.11
N SER A 166 -5.59 -3.32 5.34
CA SER A 166 -6.20 -3.30 6.68
C SER A 166 -5.60 -4.35 7.61
N GLU A 167 -5.29 -5.56 7.10
CA GLU A 167 -4.60 -6.60 7.88
C GLU A 167 -3.18 -6.17 8.27
N TRP A 168 -2.45 -5.53 7.35
CA TRP A 168 -1.14 -4.96 7.64
C TRP A 168 -1.21 -3.89 8.75
N ILE A 169 -2.19 -2.98 8.67
CA ILE A 169 -2.42 -1.95 9.69
C ILE A 169 -2.74 -2.59 11.06
N ASP A 170 -3.58 -3.63 11.10
CA ASP A 170 -3.90 -4.34 12.34
C ASP A 170 -2.69 -5.06 12.94
N ALA A 171 -1.83 -5.64 12.10
CA ALA A 171 -0.59 -6.25 12.54
C ALA A 171 0.38 -5.21 13.13
N ALA A 172 0.56 -4.08 12.45
CA ALA A 172 1.37 -2.97 12.94
C ALA A 172 0.84 -2.39 14.26
N LYS A 173 -0.48 -2.22 14.38
CA LYS A 173 -1.17 -1.84 15.62
C LYS A 173 -0.86 -2.80 16.76
N SER A 174 -1.06 -4.11 16.52
CA SER A 174 -0.84 -5.15 17.52
C SER A 174 0.60 -5.15 18.01
N HIS A 175 1.55 -5.04 17.07
CA HIS A 175 2.97 -4.93 17.39
C HIS A 175 3.28 -3.71 18.26
N HIS A 176 2.82 -2.52 17.86
CA HIS A 176 3.06 -1.28 18.59
C HIS A 176 2.53 -1.34 20.04
N LEU A 177 1.28 -1.77 20.21
CA LEU A 177 0.64 -1.86 21.53
C LEU A 177 1.31 -2.89 22.45
N LYS A 178 1.83 -4.00 21.88
CA LYS A 178 2.58 -5.02 22.63
C LYS A 178 3.99 -4.57 23.00
N ALA A 179 4.68 -3.91 22.08
CA ALA A 179 6.05 -3.44 22.27
C ALA A 179 6.13 -2.32 23.32
N LYS A 180 5.03 -1.57 23.53
CA LYS A 180 4.96 -0.41 24.45
C LYS A 180 6.06 0.62 24.18
N GLN A 181 6.45 0.75 22.92
CA GLN A 181 7.42 1.74 22.47
C GLN A 181 6.69 3.05 22.12
N THR A 182 7.38 4.18 22.25
CA THR A 182 6.82 5.48 21.82
C THR A 182 6.56 5.49 20.32
N THR A 183 7.45 4.88 19.52
CA THR A 183 7.32 4.81 18.06
C THR A 183 7.58 3.38 17.60
N SER A 184 6.83 2.91 16.61
CA SER A 184 7.10 1.66 15.89
C SER A 184 6.87 1.85 14.40
N SER A 185 7.57 1.09 13.58
CA SER A 185 7.46 1.14 12.13
C SER A 185 7.31 -0.24 11.49
N SER A 186 6.77 -0.25 10.27
CA SER A 186 6.65 -1.40 9.41
C SER A 186 6.85 -0.97 7.97
N GLU A 187 7.49 -1.82 7.16
CA GLU A 187 7.83 -1.53 5.78
C GLU A 187 7.32 -2.66 4.89
N ILE A 188 6.77 -2.29 3.74
CA ILE A 188 6.30 -3.19 2.69
C ILE A 188 7.00 -2.81 1.39
N ASN A 189 7.58 -3.83 0.76
CA ASN A 189 8.28 -3.75 -0.52
C ASN A 189 7.71 -4.80 -1.49
N GLY A 190 8.13 -4.74 -2.76
CA GLY A 190 7.75 -5.74 -3.77
C GLY A 190 6.53 -5.38 -4.61
N LEU A 191 6.02 -4.15 -4.49
CA LEU A 191 4.98 -3.57 -5.36
C LEU A 191 5.63 -2.72 -6.46
N GLY A 192 6.50 -3.32 -7.27
CA GLY A 192 7.29 -2.61 -8.27
C GLY A 192 8.46 -1.84 -7.65
N ASP A 193 8.64 -0.58 -8.06
CA ASP A 193 9.63 0.36 -7.49
C ASP A 193 9.09 1.09 -6.23
N LYS A 194 7.92 0.71 -5.73
CA LYS A 194 7.25 1.41 -4.63
C LYS A 194 7.72 0.88 -3.27
N GLN A 195 8.00 1.81 -2.38
CA GLN A 195 8.26 1.56 -0.96
C GLN A 195 7.12 2.13 -0.13
N LEU A 196 6.57 1.29 0.74
CA LEU A 196 5.49 1.66 1.65
C LEU A 196 6.00 1.57 3.07
N PHE A 197 5.92 2.67 3.81
CA PHE A 197 6.35 2.74 5.19
C PHE A 197 5.21 3.21 6.08
N LEU A 198 4.95 2.46 7.15
CA LEU A 198 3.96 2.78 8.16
C LEU A 198 4.66 3.05 9.48
N GLU A 199 4.39 4.20 10.08
CA GLU A 199 4.86 4.56 11.41
C GLU A 199 3.67 4.85 12.33
N ILE A 200 3.79 4.40 13.57
CA ILE A 200 2.85 4.66 14.66
C ILE A 200 3.64 5.30 15.79
N THR A 201 3.23 6.50 16.21
CA THR A 201 3.82 7.20 17.36
C THR A 201 2.75 7.48 18.40
N THR A 202 2.95 7.01 19.63
CA THR A 202 2.11 7.35 20.78
C THR A 202 2.43 8.78 21.25
N ASN A 203 1.39 9.59 21.45
CA ASN A 203 1.48 10.95 21.99
C ASN A 203 0.36 11.21 23.03
N SER A 204 0.26 12.43 23.55
CA SER A 204 -0.76 12.80 24.54
C SER A 204 -2.20 12.73 24.02
N GLU A 205 -2.39 12.72 22.70
CA GLU A 205 -3.69 12.71 22.03
C GLU A 205 -4.07 11.31 21.52
N GLY A 206 -3.24 10.29 21.77
CA GLY A 206 -3.45 8.91 21.32
C GLY A 206 -2.31 8.44 20.42
N TYR A 207 -2.62 8.08 19.17
CA TYR A 207 -1.67 7.52 18.22
C TYR A 207 -1.66 8.32 16.92
N LEU A 208 -0.48 8.82 16.57
CA LEU A 208 -0.22 9.44 15.27
C LEU A 208 0.25 8.37 14.29
N TRP A 209 -0.48 8.22 13.20
CA TRP A 209 -0.19 7.29 12.14
C TRP A 209 0.34 8.02 10.92
N LYS A 210 1.43 7.52 10.35
CA LYS A 210 2.01 8.03 9.12
C LYS A 210 2.20 6.89 8.13
N LEU A 211 1.46 6.91 7.04
CA LEU A 211 1.72 6.08 5.86
C LEU A 211 2.50 6.91 4.85
N ILE A 212 3.65 6.43 4.41
CA ILE A 212 4.50 7.06 3.39
C ILE A 212 4.57 6.13 2.19
N LEU A 213 4.19 6.66 1.03
CA LEU A 213 4.32 6.02 -0.28
C LEU A 213 5.43 6.74 -1.03
N SER A 214 6.49 6.05 -1.41
CA SER A 214 7.58 6.63 -2.21
C SER A 214 8.04 5.70 -3.33
N ASN A 215 8.79 6.26 -4.28
CA ASN A 215 9.58 5.52 -5.25
C ASN A 215 10.97 5.19 -4.68
#